data_AF-A0A538CFH8-F1
#
_entry.id   AF-A0A538CFH8-F1
#
_cell.length_a   1.000
_cell.length_b   1.000
_cell.length_c   1.000
_cell.angle_alpha   90.00
_cell.angle_beta   90.00
_cell.angle_gamma   90.00
#
_symmetry.space_group_name_H-M   'P 1'
#
loop_
_entity.id
_entity.type
_entity.pdbx_description
1 polymer ?
#
loop_
_entity_poly.entity_id
_entity_poly.type
_entity_poly.pdbx_seq_one_letter_code
_entity_poly.pdbx_strand_id
1 'polypeptide(L)' 'LPQEFVVPGATPASAALDLARSLVRRAERRTVEMHERGEAVSPDLLRYLNRLSDLLFVLARRLAGGPEEPSRSR' A
#
# COMPACT_ATOMS: atom_id res chain seq x y z
N LEU A 1 -13.73 3.04 4.69
CA LEU A 1 -12.70 1.99 4.47
C LEU A 1 -13.43 0.66 4.39
N PRO A 2 -13.01 -0.27 3.53
CA PRO A 2 -13.66 -1.58 3.41
C PRO A 2 -13.63 -2.33 4.75
N GLN A 3 -14.68 -3.13 4.98
CA GLN A 3 -14.80 -3.92 6.21
C GLN A 3 -14.06 -5.26 6.14
N GLU A 4 -13.58 -5.64 4.95
CA GLU A 4 -12.90 -6.90 4.69
C GLU A 4 -11.66 -6.66 3.82
N PHE A 5 -10.78 -7.66 3.71
CA PHE A 5 -9.65 -7.58 2.80
C PHE A 5 -10.16 -7.57 1.36
N VAL A 6 -9.59 -6.69 0.54
CA VAL A 6 -10.00 -6.50 -0.85
C VAL A 6 -9.01 -7.20 -1.77
N VAL A 7 -9.53 -7.99 -2.70
CA VAL A 7 -8.70 -8.66 -3.71
C VAL A 7 -8.05 -7.60 -4.62
N PRO A 8 -6.72 -7.60 -4.80
CA PRO A 8 -6.05 -6.62 -5.65
C PRO A 8 -6.27 -6.91 -7.13
N GLY A 9 -6.14 -5.86 -7.95
CA GLY A 9 -6.03 -6.02 -9.40
C GLY A 9 -7.34 -6.11 -10.21
N ALA A 10 -8.40 -5.45 -9.74
CA ALA A 10 -9.67 -5.34 -10.48
C ALA A 10 -9.52 -4.80 -11.93
N THR A 11 -8.60 -3.86 -12.15
CA THR A 11 -8.22 -3.35 -13.48
C THR A 11 -6.69 -3.31 -13.63
N PRO A 12 -6.13 -3.24 -14.85
CA PRO A 12 -4.67 -3.10 -15.03
C PRO A 12 -4.10 -1.88 -14.30
N ALA A 13 -4.84 -0.76 -14.29
CA ALA A 13 -4.42 0.45 -13.59
C ALA A 13 -4.48 0.29 -12.06
N SER A 14 -5.53 -0.32 -11.51
CA SER A 14 -5.60 -0.59 -10.06
C SER A 14 -4.54 -1.62 -9.65
N ALA A 15 -4.27 -2.63 -10.48
CA ALA A 15 -3.25 -3.64 -10.25
C ALA A 15 -1.85 -3.03 -10.16
N ALA A 16 -1.53 -2.09 -11.06
CA ALA A 16 -0.25 -1.38 -11.02
C ALA A 16 -0.08 -0.59 -9.70
N LEU A 17 -1.15 0.03 -9.21
CA LEU A 17 -1.13 0.73 -7.93
C LEU A 17 -1.04 -0.21 -6.72
N ASP A 18 -1.73 -1.35 -6.74
CA ASP A 18 -1.62 -2.40 -5.72
C ASP A 18 -0.19 -2.99 -5.66
N LEU A 19 0.43 -3.19 -6.83
CA LEU A 19 1.82 -3.61 -6.93
C LEU A 19 2.75 -2.53 -6.36
N ALA A 20 2.59 -1.27 -6.79
CA ALA A 20 3.38 -0.16 -6.28
C ALA A 20 3.26 -0.04 -4.75
N ARG A 21 2.05 -0.18 -4.20
CA ARG A 21 1.81 -0.20 -2.75
C ARG A 21 2.61 -1.30 -2.08
N SER A 22 2.65 -2.50 -2.66
CA SER A 22 3.39 -3.65 -2.14
C SER A 22 4.91 -3.40 -2.14
N LEU A 23 5.43 -2.71 -3.17
CA LEU A 23 6.83 -2.28 -3.25
C LEU A 23 7.14 -1.21 -2.18
N VAL A 24 6.28 -0.20 -2.03
CA VAL A 24 6.44 0.87 -1.02
C VAL A 24 6.42 0.30 0.40
N ARG A 25 5.50 -0.61 0.72
CA ARG A 25 5.47 -1.26 2.05
C ARG A 25 6.71 -2.12 2.29
N ARG A 26 7.32 -2.69 1.25
CA ARG A 26 8.62 -3.39 1.37
C ARG A 26 9.75 -2.43 1.65
N ALA A 27 9.78 -1.28 0.96
CA ALA A 27 10.76 -0.22 1.20
C ALA A 27 10.62 0.35 2.62
N GLU A 28 9.39 0.60 3.09
CA GLU A 28 9.08 1.03 4.46
C GLU A 28 9.70 0.07 5.49
N ARG A 29 9.46 -1.24 5.38
CA ARG A 29 10.02 -2.23 6.31
C ARG A 29 11.55 -2.23 6.34
N ARG A 30 12.20 -2.14 5.17
CA ARG A 30 13.67 -2.05 5.10
C ARG A 30 14.18 -0.75 5.73
N THR A 31 13.45 0.35 5.55
CA THR A 31 13.81 1.66 6.12
C THR A 31 13.65 1.65 7.64
N VAL A 32 12.63 0.98 8.17
CA VAL A 32 12.47 0.73 9.62
C VAL A 32 13.64 -0.11 10.15
N GLU A 33 13.98 -1.20 9.47
CA GLU A 33 15.10 -2.07 9.86
C GLU A 33 16.44 -1.30 9.90
N MET A 34 16.71 -0.44 8.90
CA MET A 34 17.88 0.44 8.90
C MET A 34 17.85 1.43 10.08
N HIS A 35 16.69 2.03 10.35
CA HIS A 35 16.52 2.95 11.48
C HIS A 35 16.76 2.25 12.83
N GLU A 36 16.25 1.03 13.01
CA GLU A 36 16.44 0.20 14.21
C GLU A 36 17.91 -0.22 14.41
N ARG A 37 18.68 -0.34 13.33
CA ARG A 37 20.13 -0.58 13.37
C ARG A 37 20.96 0.67 13.71
N GLY A 38 20.32 1.82 13.90
CA GLY A 38 20.99 3.09 14.18
C GLY A 38 21.57 3.76 12.93
N GLU A 39 21.18 3.34 11.73
CA GLU A 39 21.56 4.03 10.50
C GLU A 39 20.83 5.38 10.38
N ALA A 40 21.44 6.33 9.67
CA ALA A 40 20.88 7.66 9.46
C ALA A 40 19.65 7.59 8.55
N VAL A 41 18.47 7.55 9.16
CA VAL A 41 17.17 7.56 8.49
C VAL A 41 16.37 8.77 8.95
N SER A 42 15.89 9.57 8.00
CA SER A 42 15.01 10.70 8.31
C SER A 42 13.65 10.20 8.83
N PRO A 43 13.15 10.72 9.97
CA PRO A 43 11.79 10.42 10.45
C PRO A 43 10.70 10.81 9.44
N ASP A 44 10.94 11.83 8.61
CA ASP A 44 10.01 12.23 7.55
C ASP A 44 9.90 11.18 6.45
N LEU A 45 10.98 10.47 6.14
CA LEU A 45 10.96 9.40 5.15
C LEU A 45 10.06 8.25 5.61
N LEU A 46 10.17 7.84 6.88
CA LEU A 46 9.32 6.80 7.46
C LEU A 46 7.84 7.20 7.42
N ARG A 47 7.52 8.44 7.83
CA ARG A 47 6.17 9.00 7.73
C ARG A 47 5.68 9.03 6.29
N TYR A 48 6.52 9.46 5.35
CA TYR A 48 6.19 9.56 3.94
C TYR A 48 5.86 8.20 3.32
N LEU A 49 6.71 7.19 3.50
CA LEU A 49 6.48 5.84 2.96
C LEU A 49 5.17 5.23 3.49
N ASN A 50 4.89 5.46 4.77
CA ASN A 50 3.66 5.03 5.40
C ASN A 50 2.43 5.68 4.76
N ARG A 51 2.41 7.02 4.65
CA ARG A 51 1.30 7.78 4.03
C ARG A 51 1.17 7.52 2.52
N LEU A 52 2.27 7.33 1.81
CA LEU A 52 2.28 6.98 0.39
C LEU A 52 1.60 5.63 0.16
N SER A 53 1.83 4.65 1.04
CA SER A 53 1.18 3.34 0.90
C SER A 53 -0.34 3.41 1.07
N ASP A 54 -0.83 4.33 1.92
CA ASP A 54 -2.27 4.59 2.10
C ASP A 54 -2.85 5.29 0.88
N LEU A 55 -2.14 6.29 0.34
CA LEU A 55 -2.55 6.98 -0.89
C LEU A 55 -2.67 6.00 -2.06
N LEU A 56 -1.67 5.12 -2.25
CA LEU A 56 -1.69 4.12 -3.32
C LEU A 56 -2.88 3.16 -3.17
N PHE A 57 -3.24 2.78 -1.94
CA PHE A 57 -4.44 1.99 -1.68
C PHE A 57 -5.71 2.74 -2.12
N VAL A 58 -5.87 3.99 -1.71
CA VAL A 58 -7.05 4.81 -2.07
C VAL A 58 -7.16 5.00 -3.59
N LEU A 59 -6.03 5.28 -4.26
CA LEU A 59 -6.00 5.42 -5.72
C LEU A 59 -6.34 4.10 -6.42
N ALA A 60 -5.82 2.96 -5.93
CA ALA A 60 -6.13 1.65 -6.50
C ALA A 60 -7.64 1.35 -6.43
N ARG A 61 -8.30 1.70 -5.32
CA ARG A 61 -9.76 1.56 -5.19
C ARG A 61 -10.52 2.51 -6.10
N ARG A 62 -10.07 3.76 -6.24
CA ARG A 62 -10.68 4.71 -7.18
C ARG A 62 -10.60 4.25 -8.63
N LEU A 63 -9.50 3.61 -9.04
CA LEU A 63 -9.31 3.09 -10.41
C LEU A 63 -9.92 1.70 -10.65
N ALA A 64 -10.31 0.99 -9.59
CA ALA A 64 -11.04 -0.28 -9.74
C ALA A 64 -12.43 -0.07 -10.35
N GLY A 65 -13.07 1.09 -10.11
CA GLY A 65 -14.27 1.54 -10.81
C GLY A 65 -15.55 0.73 -10.54
N GLY A 66 -15.50 -0.30 -9.70
CA GLY A 66 -16.62 -1.18 -9.35
C GLY A 66 -16.60 -1.60 -7.89
N PRO A 67 -17.61 -2.37 -7.44
CA PRO A 67 -17.63 -2.91 -6.08
C PRO A 67 -16.39 -3.76 -5.83
N GLU A 68 -15.72 -3.48 -4.71
CA GLU A 68 -14.53 -4.17 -4.28
C GLU A 68 -14.85 -5.65 -4.01
N GLU A 69 -14.15 -6.56 -4.67
CA GLU A 69 -14.33 -7.99 -4.44
C GLU A 69 -13.74 -8.36 -3.05
N PRO A 70 -14.57 -8.75 -2.08
CA PRO A 70 -14.09 -9.16 -0.78
C PRO A 70 -13.34 -10.47 -0.91
N SER A 71 -12.27 -10.64 -0.13
CA SER A 71 -11.44 -11.85 -0.19
C SER A 71 -12.13 -13.12 0.28
N ARG A 72 -13.27 -12.98 0.95
CA ARG A 72 -14.12 -14.08 1.38
C ARG A 72 -15.49 -13.87 0.75
N SER A 73 -15.95 -14.86 -0.03
CA SER A 73 -17.37 -14.97 -0.31
C SER A 73 -18.05 -15.37 1.00
N ARG A 74 -19.03 -14.59 1.45
CA ARG A 74 -19.97 -15.07 2.45
C ARG A 74 -20.75 -16.27 1.92
#